data_AF-K1SEL2-F1
#
_entry.id   AF-K1SEL2-F1
#
_cell.length_a   1.000
_cell.length_b   1.000
_cell.length_c   1.000
_cell.angle_alpha   90.00
_cell.angle_beta   90.00
_cell.angle_gamma   90.00
#
_symmetry.space_group_name_H-M   'P 1'
#
loop_
_entity.id
_entity.type
_entity.pdbx_description
1 polymer ?
#
loop_
_entity_poly.entity_id
_entity_poly.type
_entity_poly.pdbx_seq_one_letter_code
_entity_poly.pdbx_strand_id
1 'polypeptide(L)'
;NVHVSNMLIGYVRNTYFPIRVPIYLKSSCEIISCAGEKASASFFGPFDIKNEPFIRVAVGDYYDLLNRSGKDDALAVILVSITHELTHYFQWIKHHDEWCYADDILNNYYERQALYYANVIVYSDYANVVDHP
;
A
#
# COMPACT_ATOMS: atom_id res chain seq x y z
N ASN A 1 -4.07 18.75 5.39
CA ASN A 1 -3.49 18.69 6.77
C ASN A 1 -4.09 17.64 7.74
N VAL A 2 -5.41 17.47 7.89
CA VAL A 2 -6.03 16.36 8.70
C VAL A 2 -6.85 15.38 7.82
N HIS A 3 -7.13 15.76 6.57
CA HIS A 3 -8.11 15.06 5.73
C HIS A 3 -7.54 13.83 4.99
N VAL A 4 -6.27 13.82 4.56
CA VAL A 4 -5.63 12.65 3.89
C VAL A 4 -5.60 11.44 4.82
N SER A 5 -5.09 11.65 6.04
CA SER A 5 -4.95 10.61 7.05
C SER A 5 -6.33 10.12 7.50
N ASN A 6 -7.28 11.03 7.73
CA ASN A 6 -8.64 10.67 8.12
C ASN A 6 -9.40 9.87 7.04
N MET A 7 -9.05 10.04 5.76
CA MET A 7 -9.68 9.31 4.68
C MET A 7 -9.19 7.88 4.58
N LEU A 8 -7.88 7.63 4.56
CA LEU A 8 -7.38 6.25 4.63
C LEU A 8 -7.87 5.59 5.92
N ILE A 9 -7.85 6.32 7.05
CA ILE A 9 -8.44 5.83 8.30
C ILE A 9 -9.93 5.51 8.14
N GLY A 10 -10.70 6.34 7.44
CA GLY A 10 -12.11 6.12 7.14
C GLY A 10 -12.35 4.91 6.25
N TYR A 11 -11.59 4.78 5.17
CA TYR A 11 -11.59 3.61 4.28
C TYR A 11 -11.28 2.34 5.08
N VAL A 12 -10.19 2.32 5.84
CA VAL A 12 -9.79 1.17 6.67
C VAL A 12 -10.85 0.86 7.74
N ARG A 13 -11.44 1.88 8.39
CA ARG A 13 -12.48 1.68 9.40
C ARG A 13 -13.79 1.12 8.84
N ASN A 14 -14.13 1.47 7.60
CA ASN A 14 -15.36 1.02 6.95
C ASN A 14 -15.15 -0.22 6.07
N THR A 15 -13.93 -0.73 5.99
CA THR A 15 -13.60 -1.94 5.24
C THR A 15 -13.53 -3.13 6.17
N TYR A 16 -14.07 -4.26 5.72
CA TYR A 16 -14.00 -5.51 6.46
C TYR A 16 -12.69 -6.25 6.17
N PHE A 17 -11.94 -6.57 7.23
CA PHE A 17 -10.68 -7.33 7.16
C PHE A 17 -10.90 -8.72 7.79
N PRO A 18 -11.10 -9.79 6.99
CA PRO A 18 -11.33 -11.13 7.53
C PRO A 18 -10.10 -11.72 8.24
N ILE A 19 -8.90 -11.28 7.87
CA ILE A 19 -7.63 -11.67 8.49
C ILE A 19 -6.88 -10.39 8.86
N ARG A 20 -6.34 -10.32 10.09
CA ARG A 20 -5.53 -9.18 10.52
C ARG A 20 -4.30 -9.03 9.63
N VAL A 21 -3.99 -7.80 9.20
CA VAL A 21 -2.79 -7.46 8.42
C VAL A 21 -2.01 -6.34 9.12
N PRO A 22 -0.97 -6.64 9.91
CA PRO A 22 -0.09 -5.61 10.49
C PRO A 22 0.69 -4.86 9.41
N ILE A 23 0.82 -3.55 9.59
CA ILE A 23 1.66 -2.67 8.76
C ILE A 23 2.86 -2.22 9.60
N TYR A 24 4.06 -2.57 9.15
CA TYR A 24 5.32 -2.21 9.80
C TYR A 24 5.98 -1.03 9.08
N LEU A 25 6.03 0.13 9.72
CA LEU A 25 6.81 1.26 9.24
C LEU A 25 8.29 1.03 9.55
N LYS A 26 9.15 1.16 8.53
CA LYS A 26 10.59 0.94 8.62
C LYS A 26 11.32 2.26 8.42
N SER A 27 12.30 2.54 9.27
CA SER A 27 13.15 3.73 9.16
C SER A 27 14.14 3.68 7.97
N SER A 28 14.15 2.60 7.19
CA SER A 28 14.92 2.50 5.96
C SER A 28 14.24 3.30 4.84
N CYS A 29 15.01 3.79 3.88
CA CYS A 29 14.48 4.47 2.69
C CYS A 29 13.88 3.48 1.68
N GLU A 30 14.22 2.20 1.77
CA GLU A 30 13.76 1.14 0.88
C GLU A 30 13.50 -0.15 1.67
N ILE A 31 12.61 -0.99 1.13
CA ILE A 31 12.45 -2.40 1.46
C ILE A 31 13.24 -3.21 0.43
N ILE A 32 14.00 -4.21 0.89
CA ILE A 32 14.75 -5.11 0.03
C ILE A 32 14.07 -6.47 0.05
N SER A 33 13.67 -6.97 -1.13
CA SER A 33 13.06 -8.29 -1.29
C SER A 33 14.12 -9.40 -1.13
N CYS A 34 13.68 -10.65 -0.97
CA CYS A 34 14.62 -11.79 -0.93
C CYS A 34 15.39 -11.95 -2.25
N ALA A 35 14.85 -11.43 -3.37
CA ALA A 35 15.51 -11.38 -4.67
C ALA A 35 16.46 -10.17 -4.83
N GLY A 36 16.55 -9.29 -3.81
CA GLY A 36 17.40 -8.10 -3.82
C GLY A 36 16.77 -6.87 -4.48
N GLU A 37 15.48 -6.93 -4.82
CA GLU A 37 14.77 -5.81 -5.44
C GLU A 37 14.43 -4.75 -4.39
N LYS A 38 14.47 -3.49 -4.80
CA LYS A 38 14.19 -2.33 -3.95
C LYS A 38 12.77 -1.84 -4.20
N ALA A 39 12.01 -1.65 -3.14
CA ALA A 39 10.65 -1.13 -3.19
C ALA A 39 10.37 -0.16 -2.03
N SER A 40 9.39 0.72 -2.19
CA SER A 40 8.92 1.59 -1.10
C SER A 40 8.05 0.86 -0.08
N ALA A 41 7.41 -0.24 -0.49
CA ALA A 41 6.64 -1.12 0.38
C ALA A 41 6.67 -2.57 -0.12
N SER A 42 6.16 -3.49 0.70
CA SER A 42 5.98 -4.88 0.31
C SER A 42 4.86 -5.53 1.11
N PHE A 43 3.97 -6.24 0.42
CA PHE A 43 3.03 -7.19 0.99
C PHE A 43 3.61 -8.61 1.03
N PHE A 44 3.37 -9.31 2.13
CA PHE A 44 3.63 -10.73 2.26
C PHE A 44 2.32 -11.48 2.50
N GLY A 45 1.84 -12.16 1.46
CA GLY A 45 0.71 -13.09 1.51
C GLY A 45 1.20 -14.53 1.62
N PRO A 46 1.04 -15.22 2.76
CA PRO A 46 1.52 -16.58 2.93
C PRO A 46 0.71 -17.58 2.11
N PHE A 47 1.34 -18.70 1.74
CA PHE A 47 0.69 -19.78 0.99
C PHE A 47 -0.39 -20.50 1.81
N ASP A 48 -0.15 -20.75 3.10
CA ASP A 48 -1.19 -21.21 4.02
C ASP A 48 -1.97 -19.99 4.52
N ILE A 49 -3.25 -19.90 4.16
CA ILE A 49 -4.14 -18.80 4.51
C ILE A 49 -4.36 -18.65 6.03
N LYS A 50 -4.00 -19.66 6.83
CA LYS A 50 -4.03 -19.58 8.30
C LYS A 50 -2.87 -18.79 8.88
N ASN A 51 -1.80 -18.60 8.11
CA ASN A 51 -0.67 -17.77 8.54
C ASN A 51 -1.01 -16.29 8.37
N GLU A 52 -0.51 -15.48 9.28
CA GLU A 52 -0.78 -14.04 9.28
C GLU A 52 0.00 -13.33 8.16
N PRO A 53 -0.68 -12.59 7.26
CA PRO A 53 -0.01 -11.76 6.27
C PRO A 53 0.55 -10.48 6.93
N PHE A 54 1.43 -9.76 6.24
CA PHE A 54 1.89 -8.45 6.73
C PHE A 54 2.32 -7.52 5.61
N ILE A 55 2.37 -6.23 5.94
CA ILE A 55 2.87 -5.17 5.07
C ILE A 55 4.10 -4.52 5.72
N ARG A 56 5.10 -4.18 4.91
CA ARG A 56 6.24 -3.33 5.32
C ARG A 56 6.27 -2.09 4.46
N VAL A 57 6.51 -0.93 5.05
CA VAL A 57 6.60 0.35 4.33
C VAL A 57 7.87 1.06 4.77
N ALA A 58 8.73 1.39 3.82
CA ALA A 58 9.87 2.25 4.03
C ALA A 58 9.40 3.70 4.17
N VAL A 59 9.85 4.38 5.23
CA VAL A 59 9.53 5.80 5.49
C VAL A 59 10.77 6.64 5.77
N GLY A 60 11.96 6.06 5.59
CA GLY A 60 13.24 6.73 5.86
C GLY A 60 13.51 7.94 4.96
N ASP A 61 12.90 7.98 3.78
CA ASP A 61 13.00 9.08 2.82
C ASP A 61 11.97 10.21 3.05
N TYR A 62 11.14 10.12 4.10
CA TYR A 62 10.09 11.10 4.36
C TYR A 62 10.60 12.55 4.42
N TYR A 63 11.75 12.79 5.07
CA TYR A 63 12.30 14.15 5.15
C TYR A 63 12.80 14.67 3.79
N ASP A 64 13.30 13.79 2.94
CA ASP A 64 13.69 14.16 1.57
C ASP A 64 12.47 14.49 0.72
N LEU A 65 11.40 13.67 0.82
CA LEU A 65 10.11 13.93 0.20
C LEU A 65 9.49 15.26 0.68
N LEU A 66 9.53 15.51 1.99
CA LEU A 66 9.01 16.73 2.61
C LEU A 66 9.72 17.98 2.07
N ASN A 67 11.05 17.93 1.93
CA ASN A 67 11.84 19.04 1.43
C ASN A 67 11.64 19.28 -0.07
N ARG A 68 11.42 18.20 -0.84
CA ARG A 68 11.29 18.28 -2.30
C ARG A 68 9.90 18.68 -2.77
N SER A 69 8.86 18.17 -2.11
CA SER A 69 7.48 18.22 -2.61
C SER A 69 6.49 18.77 -1.58
N GLY A 70 6.95 19.14 -0.39
CA GLY A 70 6.08 19.59 0.69
C GLY A 70 5.38 18.44 1.40
N LYS A 71 4.66 18.79 2.47
CA LYS A 71 4.12 17.82 3.43
C LYS A 71 3.03 16.93 2.84
N ASP A 72 2.10 17.52 2.09
CA ASP A 72 0.92 16.78 1.62
C ASP A 72 1.32 15.74 0.56
N ASP A 73 2.19 16.09 -0.38
CA ASP A 73 2.72 15.15 -1.38
C ASP A 73 3.59 14.06 -0.73
N ALA A 74 4.43 14.43 0.26
CA ALA A 74 5.25 13.45 0.99
C ALA A 74 4.38 12.40 1.72
N LEU A 75 3.28 12.84 2.34
CA LEU A 75 2.33 11.94 2.97
C LEU A 75 1.53 11.13 1.94
N ALA A 76 1.13 11.74 0.82
CA ALA A 76 0.40 11.06 -0.24
C ALA A 76 1.19 9.88 -0.81
N VAL A 77 2.50 10.05 -1.03
CA VAL A 77 3.39 8.97 -1.50
C VAL A 77 3.38 7.78 -0.53
N ILE A 78 3.51 8.02 0.77
CA ILE A 78 3.46 6.95 1.79
C ILE A 78 2.09 6.27 1.81
N LEU A 79 1.00 7.05 1.67
CA LEU A 79 -0.35 6.51 1.66
C LEU A 79 -0.64 5.69 0.39
N VAL A 80 -0.10 6.08 -0.76
CA VAL A 80 -0.16 5.28 -2.00
C VAL A 80 0.54 3.96 -1.79
N SER A 81 1.75 3.95 -1.22
CA SER A 81 2.46 2.71 -0.88
C SER A 81 1.63 1.82 0.03
N ILE A 82 1.04 2.35 1.12
CA ILE A 82 0.17 1.56 2.01
C ILE A 82 -1.03 0.98 1.25
N THR A 83 -1.68 1.78 0.40
CA THR A 83 -2.91 1.38 -0.28
C THR A 83 -2.65 0.39 -1.41
N HIS A 84 -1.49 0.48 -2.07
CA HIS A 84 -1.00 -0.50 -3.05
C HIS A 84 -0.91 -1.88 -2.38
N GLU A 85 -0.22 -1.95 -1.23
CA GLU A 85 -0.07 -3.21 -0.49
C GLU A 85 -1.38 -3.72 0.13
N LEU A 86 -2.29 -2.83 0.55
CA LEU A 86 -3.63 -3.23 0.98
C LEU A 86 -4.45 -3.82 -0.17
N THR A 87 -4.25 -3.33 -1.40
CA THR A 87 -4.90 -3.93 -2.57
C THR A 87 -4.39 -5.34 -2.83
N HIS A 88 -3.07 -5.56 -2.69
CA HIS A 88 -2.50 -6.91 -2.70
C HIS A 88 -3.07 -7.81 -1.61
N TYR A 89 -3.27 -7.30 -0.40
CA TYR A 89 -3.97 -8.06 0.65
C TYR A 89 -5.37 -8.51 0.21
N PHE A 90 -6.18 -7.64 -0.42
CA PHE A 90 -7.50 -8.04 -0.89
C PHE A 90 -7.47 -8.99 -2.08
N GLN A 91 -6.48 -8.84 -2.97
CA GLN A 91 -6.22 -9.82 -4.04
C GLN A 91 -5.89 -11.20 -3.45
N TRP A 92 -4.99 -11.24 -2.46
CA TRP A 92 -4.63 -12.47 -1.75
C TRP A 92 -5.83 -13.11 -1.05
N ILE A 93 -6.65 -12.35 -0.32
CA ILE A 93 -7.86 -12.88 0.33
C ILE A 93 -8.87 -13.43 -0.69
N LYS A 94 -9.11 -12.71 -1.78
CA LYS A 94 -10.19 -13.02 -2.73
C LYS A 94 -9.79 -14.10 -3.74
N HIS A 95 -8.53 -14.12 -4.13
CA HIS A 95 -7.97 -14.94 -5.20
C HIS A 95 -6.78 -15.75 -4.69
N HIS A 96 -6.88 -16.33 -3.48
CA HIS A 96 -5.77 -16.98 -2.77
C HIS A 96 -5.05 -18.04 -3.60
N ASP A 97 -5.80 -18.94 -4.24
CA ASP A 97 -5.21 -19.99 -5.07
C ASP A 97 -4.49 -19.40 -6.29
N GLU A 98 -5.11 -18.45 -6.98
CA GLU A 98 -4.50 -17.75 -8.13
C GLU A 98 -3.23 -17.00 -7.71
N TRP A 99 -3.26 -16.31 -6.56
CA TRP A 99 -2.12 -15.60 -5.97
C TRP A 99 -0.96 -16.55 -5.68
N CYS A 100 -1.24 -17.69 -5.05
CA CYS A 100 -0.21 -18.66 -4.64
C CYS A 100 0.51 -19.32 -5.82
N TYR A 101 -0.15 -19.37 -6.98
CA TYR A 101 0.35 -20.01 -8.20
C TYR A 101 0.48 -19.02 -9.36
N ALA A 102 0.52 -17.72 -9.07
CA ALA A 102 0.55 -16.67 -10.08
C ALA A 102 1.84 -16.76 -10.92
N ASP A 103 1.66 -16.75 -12.23
CA ASP A 103 2.75 -16.53 -13.17
C ASP A 103 3.03 -15.03 -13.34
N ASP A 104 4.05 -14.70 -14.13
CA ASP A 104 4.45 -13.31 -14.39
C ASP A 104 3.32 -12.50 -15.04
N ILE A 105 2.44 -13.12 -15.83
CA ILE A 105 1.34 -12.42 -16.50
C ILE A 105 0.31 -11.99 -15.48
N LEU A 106 -0.08 -12.89 -14.58
CA LEU A 106 -1.04 -12.62 -13.53
C LEU A 106 -0.46 -11.65 -12.48
N ASN A 107 0.80 -11.82 -12.09
CA ASN A 107 1.50 -10.87 -11.21
C ASN A 107 1.48 -9.45 -11.79
N ASN A 108 1.83 -9.29 -13.07
CA ASN A 108 1.76 -7.98 -13.75
C ASN A 108 0.33 -7.42 -13.86
N TYR A 109 -0.70 -8.27 -13.91
CA TYR A 109 -2.09 -7.82 -13.82
C TYR A 109 -2.41 -7.29 -12.42
N TYR A 110 -2.05 -8.04 -11.37
CA TYR A 110 -2.29 -7.63 -9.98
C TYR A 110 -1.54 -6.36 -9.60
N GLU A 111 -0.28 -6.20 -10.00
CA GLU A 111 0.50 -4.97 -9.79
C GLU A 111 -0.15 -3.75 -10.43
N ARG A 112 -0.60 -3.86 -11.69
CA ARG A 112 -1.30 -2.76 -12.38
C ARG A 112 -2.62 -2.42 -11.70
N GLN A 113 -3.36 -3.43 -11.25
CA GLN A 113 -4.60 -3.23 -10.54
C GLN A 113 -4.38 -2.59 -9.15
N ALA A 114 -3.35 -3.02 -8.42
CA ALA A 114 -2.97 -2.44 -7.13
C ALA A 114 -2.60 -0.98 -7.27
N LEU A 115 -1.78 -0.65 -8.26
CA LEU A 115 -1.41 0.74 -8.55
C LEU A 115 -2.64 1.57 -8.93
N TYR A 116 -3.54 1.06 -9.76
CA TYR A 116 -4.77 1.76 -10.13
C TYR A 116 -5.61 2.10 -8.90
N TYR A 117 -5.94 1.12 -8.06
CA TYR A 117 -6.77 1.35 -6.87
C TYR A 117 -6.08 2.24 -5.84
N ALA A 118 -4.76 2.10 -5.65
CA ALA A 118 -4.02 3.00 -4.79
C ALA A 118 -4.14 4.47 -5.22
N ASN A 119 -4.05 4.73 -6.54
CA ASN A 119 -4.23 6.07 -7.07
C ASN A 119 -5.68 6.56 -6.98
N VAL A 120 -6.67 5.69 -7.16
CA VAL A 120 -8.09 6.07 -7.01
C VAL A 120 -8.40 6.42 -5.56
N ILE A 121 -8.08 5.52 -4.62
CA ILE A 121 -8.36 5.70 -3.19
C ILE A 121 -7.57 6.88 -2.60
N VAL A 122 -6.30 7.04 -3.00
CA VAL A 122 -5.54 8.21 -2.58
C VAL A 122 -6.02 9.39 -3.40
N TYR A 123 -5.65 9.57 -4.65
CA TYR A 123 -5.86 10.85 -5.34
C TYR A 123 -7.28 11.15 -5.77
N SER A 124 -8.11 10.18 -6.18
CA SER A 124 -9.48 10.52 -6.62
C SER A 124 -10.38 10.82 -5.43
N ASP A 125 -10.28 10.07 -4.34
CA ASP A 125 -11.07 10.37 -3.15
C ASP A 125 -10.46 11.57 -2.39
N TYR A 126 -9.12 11.70 -2.30
CA TYR A 126 -8.42 12.82 -1.65
C TYR A 126 -8.53 14.14 -2.39
N ALA A 127 -8.33 14.18 -3.71
CA ALA A 127 -8.38 15.43 -4.47
C ALA A 127 -9.77 16.08 -4.45
N ASN A 128 -10.82 15.28 -4.25
CA ASN A 128 -12.20 15.78 -4.18
C ASN A 128 -12.56 16.40 -2.82
N VAL A 129 -11.69 16.37 -1.80
CA VAL A 129 -12.01 16.88 -0.44
C VAL A 129 -11.00 17.86 0.13
N VAL A 130 -10.01 18.31 -0.65
CA VAL A 130 -9.09 19.37 -0.20
C VAL A 130 -8.85 20.36 -1.33
N ASP A 131 -9.01 21.65 -1.04
CA ASP A 131 -8.53 22.71 -1.94
C ASP A 131 -7.02 22.57 -2.12
N HIS A 132 -6.60 22.59 -3.38
CA HIS A 132 -5.21 22.63 -3.78
C HIS A 132 -4.82 24.11 -3.96
N PRO A 133 -3.68 24.58 -3.39
CA PRO A 133 -3.22 25.95 -3.59
C PRO A 133 -2.84 26.25 -5.05
#